data_AF-A0A484MJH2-F1
#
_entry.id   AF-A0A484MJH2-F1
#
_cell.length_a   1.000
_cell.length_b   1.000
_cell.length_c   1.000
_cell.angle_alpha   90.00
_cell.angle_beta   90.00
_cell.angle_gamma   90.00
#
_symmetry.space_group_name_H-M   'P 1'
#
loop_
_entity.id
_entity.type
_entity.pdbx_description
1 polymer ?
#
loop_
_entity_poly.entity_id
_entity_poly.type
_entity_poly.pdbx_seq_one_letter_code
_entity_poly.pdbx_strand_id
1 'polypeptide(L)'
;MEPAVGILRIPSNSFVKICVVCKQIHCSCTQCCKCSTYYHAICASRAGYRMELHCMEKNGKQVTKMVSYCAYHRAPNLDTVLIIHTPKGVFSARSLA
;
A
#
# COMPACT_ATOMS: atom_id res chain seq x y z
N MET A 1 -13.45 -4.29 -10.28
CA MET A 1 -12.23 -5.11 -10.50
C MET A 1 -12.48 -6.44 -9.85
N GLU A 2 -12.81 -7.47 -10.63
CA GLU A 2 -13.08 -8.81 -10.13
C GLU A 2 -12.80 -9.85 -11.23
N PRO A 3 -12.37 -11.08 -10.86
CA PRO A 3 -12.02 -11.55 -9.51
C PRO A 3 -10.62 -11.11 -9.04
N ALA A 4 -10.31 -11.33 -7.76
CA ALA A 4 -8.95 -11.17 -7.25
C ALA A 4 -8.04 -12.31 -7.76
N VAL A 5 -6.91 -11.95 -8.36
CA VAL A 5 -5.93 -12.91 -8.93
C VAL A 5 -4.60 -12.86 -8.17
N GLY A 6 -3.80 -13.92 -8.28
CA GLY A 6 -2.44 -13.95 -7.73
C GLY A 6 -2.34 -14.21 -6.23
N ILE A 7 -3.42 -14.60 -5.54
CA ILE A 7 -3.45 -14.89 -4.09
C ILE A 7 -2.41 -15.95 -3.72
N LEU A 8 -2.29 -17.02 -4.52
CA LEU A 8 -1.30 -18.08 -4.30
C LEU A 8 0.16 -17.66 -4.59
N ARG A 9 0.36 -16.49 -5.21
CA ARG A 9 1.69 -15.92 -5.51
C ARG A 9 2.17 -14.94 -4.43
N ILE A 10 1.38 -14.71 -3.38
CA ILE A 10 1.79 -13.85 -2.27
C ILE A 10 2.95 -14.54 -1.52
N PRO A 11 4.09 -13.85 -1.30
CA PRO A 11 5.24 -14.47 -0.64
C PRO A 11 4.90 -14.97 0.77
N SER A 12 5.23 -16.23 1.08
CA SER A 12 4.92 -16.86 2.38
C SER A 12 5.49 -16.07 3.56
N ASN A 13 6.66 -15.45 3.40
CA ASN A 13 7.30 -14.63 4.42
C ASN A 13 6.46 -13.41 4.85
N SER A 14 5.50 -12.96 4.02
CA SER A 14 4.59 -11.86 4.38
C SER A 14 3.55 -12.26 5.42
N PHE A 15 3.18 -13.55 5.49
CA PHE A 15 2.15 -14.07 6.42
C PHE A 15 2.67 -14.32 7.83
N VAL A 16 4.00 -14.34 8.01
CA VAL A 16 4.66 -14.58 9.31
C VAL A 16 5.20 -13.30 9.95
N LYS A 17 4.89 -12.12 9.40
CA LYS A 17 5.28 -10.84 9.98
C LYS A 17 4.23 -10.36 10.97
N ILE A 18 4.69 -9.81 12.10
CA ILE A 18 3.84 -9.15 13.09
C ILE A 18 3.47 -7.77 12.52
N CYS A 19 2.18 -7.51 12.40
CA CYS A 19 1.69 -6.18 12.03
C CYS A 19 1.94 -5.20 13.18
N VAL A 20 2.69 -4.12 12.94
CA VAL A 20 3.01 -3.15 14.01
C VAL A 20 1.81 -2.37 14.52
N VAL A 21 0.69 -2.37 13.79
CA VAL A 21 -0.54 -1.66 14.16
C VAL A 21 -1.41 -2.53 15.09
N CYS A 22 -1.81 -3.74 14.66
CA CYS A 22 -2.70 -4.61 15.45
C CYS A 22 -1.97 -5.59 16.37
N LYS A 23 -0.64 -5.72 16.25
CA LYS A 23 0.21 -6.64 17.04
C LYS A 23 -0.12 -8.13 16.87
N GLN A 24 -0.72 -8.53 15.75
CA GLN A 24 -1.10 -9.91 15.47
C GLN A 24 -0.46 -10.47 14.17
N ILE A 25 -0.48 -11.80 14.05
CA ILE A 25 -0.08 -12.57 12.86
C ILE A 25 -1.30 -13.37 12.39
N HIS A 26 -2.02 -12.88 11.38
CA HIS A 26 -3.21 -13.58 10.84
C HIS A 26 -3.48 -13.31 9.35
N CYS A 27 -2.70 -12.45 8.69
CA CYS A 27 -2.84 -12.05 7.28
C CYS A 27 -1.48 -11.64 6.72
N SER A 28 -1.36 -11.57 5.38
CA SER A 28 -0.17 -11.03 4.71
C SER A 28 0.07 -9.57 5.09
N CYS A 29 1.27 -9.26 5.58
CA CYS A 29 1.73 -7.91 5.80
C CYS A 29 2.36 -7.31 4.54
N THR A 30 2.13 -6.02 4.32
CA THR A 30 2.95 -5.19 3.45
C THR A 30 4.12 -4.60 4.25
N GLN A 31 5.13 -4.12 3.53
CA GLN A 31 6.34 -3.54 4.11
C GLN A 31 6.45 -2.06 3.74
N CYS A 32 6.98 -1.25 4.67
CA CYS A 32 7.39 0.11 4.36
C CYS A 32 8.47 0.13 3.26
N CYS A 33 8.35 1.02 2.29
CA CYS A 33 9.31 1.12 1.19
C CYS A 33 10.70 1.66 1.58
N LYS A 34 10.89 2.05 2.85
CA LYS A 34 12.15 2.62 3.38
C LYS A 34 12.79 1.78 4.49
N CYS A 35 12.08 0.83 5.09
CA CYS A 35 12.60 0.02 6.20
C CYS A 35 11.85 -1.31 6.37
N SER A 36 12.26 -2.12 7.33
CA SER A 36 11.65 -3.42 7.65
C SER A 36 10.46 -3.33 8.62
N THR A 37 9.68 -2.26 8.53
CA THR A 37 8.41 -2.16 9.28
C THR A 37 7.29 -2.83 8.49
N TYR A 38 6.56 -3.74 9.14
CA TYR A 38 5.50 -4.54 8.54
C TYR A 38 4.12 -4.23 9.13
N TYR A 39 3.10 -4.21 8.28
CA TYR A 39 1.72 -3.94 8.69
C TYR A 39 0.75 -4.53 7.67
N HIS A 40 -0.45 -4.91 8.08
CA HIS A 40 -1.50 -5.27 7.13
C HIS A 40 -1.92 -4.05 6.31
N ALA A 41 -2.25 -4.26 5.04
CA ALA A 41 -2.72 -3.19 4.16
C ALA A 41 -3.94 -2.46 4.76
N ILE A 42 -4.90 -3.20 5.32
CA ILE A 42 -6.09 -2.59 5.93
C ILE A 42 -5.76 -1.85 7.24
N CYS A 43 -4.84 -2.36 8.06
CA CYS A 43 -4.44 -1.71 9.30
C CYS A 43 -3.74 -0.38 9.04
N ALA A 44 -2.82 -0.36 8.08
CA ALA A 44 -2.12 0.86 7.70
C ALA A 44 -3.08 1.89 7.08
N SER A 45 -4.01 1.45 6.23
CA SER A 45 -5.04 2.33 5.65
C SER A 45 -5.90 2.98 6.76
N ARG A 46 -6.43 2.18 7.69
CA ARG A 46 -7.26 2.67 8.80
C ARG A 46 -6.49 3.53 9.81
N ALA A 47 -5.18 3.30 9.96
CA ALA A 47 -4.31 4.11 10.81
C ALA A 47 -3.82 5.40 10.13
N GLY A 48 -4.27 5.70 8.90
CA GLY A 48 -3.91 6.91 8.17
C GLY A 48 -2.49 6.89 7.60
N TYR A 49 -1.87 5.72 7.43
CA TYR A 49 -0.52 5.64 6.85
C TYR A 49 -0.53 6.10 5.39
N ARG A 50 0.55 6.77 4.97
CA ARG A 50 0.70 7.23 3.58
C ARG A 50 0.82 6.04 2.63
N MET A 51 -0.13 5.93 1.71
CA MET A 51 -0.18 4.94 0.64
C MET A 51 -0.27 5.62 -0.72
N GLU A 52 0.51 5.13 -1.67
CA GLU A 52 0.63 5.73 -2.99
C GLU A 52 0.58 4.66 -4.08
N LEU A 53 -0.19 4.93 -5.14
CA LEU A 53 -0.23 4.14 -6.36
C LEU A 53 0.53 4.90 -7.45
N HIS A 54 1.65 4.35 -7.90
CA HIS A 54 2.45 4.94 -8.96
C HIS A 54 2.12 4.25 -10.28
N CYS A 55 1.43 4.96 -11.16
CA CYS A 55 1.10 4.54 -12.52
C CYS A 55 2.17 5.09 -13.47
N MET A 56 2.77 4.22 -14.26
CA MET A 56 3.78 4.55 -15.26
C MET A 56 3.54 3.75 -16.54
N GLU A 57 4.07 4.21 -17.66
CA GLU A 57 4.03 3.46 -18.91
C GLU A 57 5.40 2.84 -19.15
N LYS A 58 5.43 1.53 -19.41
CA LYS A 58 6.64 0.80 -19.80
C LYS A 58 6.30 -0.06 -21.00
N ASN A 59 7.00 0.17 -22.11
CA ASN A 59 6.80 -0.55 -23.38
C ASN A 59 5.34 -0.49 -23.87
N GLY A 60 4.71 0.68 -23.80
CA GLY A 60 3.30 0.88 -24.20
C GLY A 60 2.27 0.21 -23.29
N LYS A 61 2.69 -0.43 -22.18
CA LYS A 61 1.80 -1.02 -21.18
C LYS A 61 1.81 -0.19 -19.90
N GLN A 62 0.62 0.07 -19.36
CA GLN A 62 0.49 0.68 -18.05
C GLN A 62 0.97 -0.30 -16.97
N VAL A 63 1.91 0.14 -16.15
CA VAL A 63 2.43 -0.57 -14.99
C VAL A 63 2.06 0.23 -13.75
N THR A 64 1.55 -0.45 -12.75
CA THR A 64 1.23 0.14 -11.45
C THR A 64 2.17 -0.41 -10.38
N LYS A 65 2.60 0.46 -9.47
CA LYS A 65 3.41 0.10 -8.31
C LYS A 65 2.78 0.68 -7.06
N MET A 66 2.48 -0.18 -6.10
CA MET A 66 2.00 0.23 -4.79
C MET A 66 3.19 0.56 -3.88
N VAL A 67 3.17 1.72 -3.24
CA VAL A 67 4.18 2.19 -2.30
C VAL A 67 3.49 2.55 -0.99
N SER A 68 4.08 2.15 0.14
CA SER A 68 3.55 2.50 1.46
C SER A 68 4.67 2.89 2.42
N TYR A 69 4.35 3.77 3.37
CA TYR A 69 5.28 4.29 4.36
C TYR A 69 4.79 4.00 5.77
N CYS A 70 5.71 3.64 6.68
CA CYS A 70 5.38 3.60 8.10
C CYS A 70 5.30 5.02 8.69
N ALA A 71 4.68 5.12 9.86
CA ALA A 71 4.50 6.39 10.59
C ALA A 71 5.79 7.17 10.83
N TYR A 72 6.93 6.49 10.93
CA TYR A 72 8.25 7.13 11.09
C TYR A 72 8.73 7.82 9.81
N HIS A 73 8.52 7.20 8.65
CA HIS A 73 9.00 7.74 7.36
C HIS A 73 8.01 8.73 6.73
N ARG A 74 6.72 8.63 7.04
CA ARG A 74 5.69 9.61 6.69
C ARG A 74 4.65 9.66 7.81
N ALA A 75 4.43 10.85 8.34
CA ALA A 75 3.42 11.08 9.38
C ALA A 75 2.04 10.58 8.90
N PRO A 76 1.32 9.79 9.72
CA PRO A 76 -0.04 9.41 9.40
C PRO A 76 -0.98 10.63 9.38
N ASN A 77 -2.00 10.59 8.54
CA ASN A 77 -3.08 11.57 8.52
C ASN A 77 -4.42 10.83 8.35
N LEU A 78 -5.41 11.12 9.20
CA LEU A 78 -6.71 10.43 9.19
C LEU A 78 -7.55 10.75 7.95
N ASP A 79 -7.28 11.88 7.29
CA ASP A 79 -7.83 12.23 5.98
C ASP A 79 -7.04 11.62 4.81
N THR A 80 -6.00 10.84 5.10
CA THR A 80 -5.19 10.20 4.05
C THR A 80 -6.06 9.26 3.24
N VAL A 81 -6.14 9.56 1.95
CA VAL A 81 -6.64 8.66 0.92
C VAL A 81 -5.47 8.16 0.08
N LEU A 82 -5.73 7.16 -0.77
CA LEU A 82 -4.75 6.70 -1.73
C LEU A 82 -4.32 7.85 -2.65
N ILE A 83 -3.01 8.09 -2.72
CA ILE A 83 -2.44 9.11 -3.62
C ILE A 83 -2.01 8.44 -4.92
N ILE A 84 -2.54 8.89 -6.04
CA ILE A 84 -2.31 8.29 -7.35
C ILE A 84 -1.36 9.20 -8.13
N HIS A 85 -0.15 8.72 -8.37
CA HIS A 85 0.81 9.34 -9.26
C HIS A 85 0.60 8.78 -10.66
N THR A 86 0.39 9.66 -11.64
CA THR A 86 0.33 9.31 -13.06
C THR A 86 1.29 10.19 -13.85
N PRO A 87 1.62 9.87 -15.11
CA PRO A 87 2.41 10.76 -15.95
C PRO A 87 1.76 12.14 -16.15
N LYS A 88 0.43 12.23 -15.99
CA LYS A 88 -0.35 13.47 -16.15
C LYS A 88 -0.46 14.31 -14.88
N GLY A 89 -0.03 13.79 -13.73
CA GLY A 89 -0.14 14.48 -12.44
C GLY A 89 -0.45 13.57 -11.27
N VAL A 90 -0.58 14.18 -10.10
CA VAL A 90 -0.86 13.52 -8.81
C VAL A 90 -2.28 13.84 -8.37
N PHE A 91 -3.06 12.81 -8.07
CA PHE A 91 -4.46 12.91 -7.65
C PHE A 91 -4.68 12.16 -6.35
N SER A 92 -5.78 12.46 -5.66
CA SER A 92 -6.19 11.73 -4.46
C SER A 92 -7.43 10.90 -4.78
N ALA A 93 -7.57 9.69 -4.23
CA ALA A 93 -8.78 8.89 -4.47
C ALA A 93 -10.07 9.56 -3.95
N ARG A 94 -9.97 10.60 -3.11
CA ARG A 94 -11.11 11.40 -2.64
C ARG A 94 -11.75 12.22 -3.77
N SER A 95 -11.01 12.55 -4.84
CA SER A 95 -11.50 13.35 -5.97
C SER A 95 -12.03 12.51 -7.14
N LEU A 96 -12.16 11.19 -6.97
CA LEU A 96 -12.71 10.27 -7.98
C LEU A 96 -14.18 9.88 -7.73
N ALA A 97 -14.82 10.54 -6.75
CA ALA A 97 -16.24 10.36 -6.41
C ALA A 97 -17.14 11.16 -7.36
#